data_AF-A0A553CNY7-F1
#
_entry.id   AF-A0A553CNY7-F1
#
_cell.length_a   1.000
_cell.length_b   1.000
_cell.length_c   1.000
_cell.angle_alpha   90.00
_cell.angle_beta   90.00
_cell.angle_gamma   90.00
#
_symmetry.space_group_name_H-M   'P 1'
#
loop_
_entity.id
_entity.type
_entity.pdbx_description
1 polymer ?
#
loop_
_entity_poly.entity_id
_entity_poly.type
_entity_poly.pdbx_seq_one_letter_code
_entity_poly.pdbx_strand_id
1 'polypeptide(L)'
;MKRDTEIKLKGDKVIEQIPSLKDKALRINLNENIYGTFSEIGAGQETVRHFFRAGGSSGTIAKAMSAYDKDFSDAIYGVEEDGRYVTESRLKKILTHEAGLIEKRLSRKKHPNKIFFSFANTVATIDFAKQFKGHGWVGIKYQLEPEEEYNEIIIHIRFKETDVRLQQETLGILGVNLIYGAFYKYNNPKHLLRYLYDHLDKDQLEIDTINFSGPRFANVDNRLMSLQLVKNGMTDAVIFDPEGKNILPAAILYKKNILAIRGSFRPVTKVNMDIYEESLKMFQNELKVSRENTLVIFEITLSNLRSDGEIDEKDFMDRAQLLCSLGQTVMISNFQEYYRVVEYFAKYTKARMGLAMGVNNLIEIFDEKYYRHLSGGILEAFGKLFYRDLKVYLYPMLDENGIITNSETLKIHPRIKELYKFFKFNGKVVDIENYNPKNLEVFSREVLKMIGQSKPGWESMLPTGVATIIKKKKLFGYDPNVLLEKNSQ
;
A
#
# COMPACT_ATOMS: atom_id res chain seq x y z
N MET A 1 10.33 -4.87 42.29
CA MET A 1 9.10 -5.41 42.89
C MET A 1 8.15 -5.83 41.79
N LYS A 2 7.91 -7.14 41.65
CA LYS A 2 6.85 -7.67 40.78
C LYS A 2 5.50 -7.26 41.39
N ARG A 3 4.64 -6.57 40.62
CA ARG A 3 3.24 -6.36 41.01
C ARG A 3 2.44 -7.57 40.52
N ASP A 4 2.37 -8.60 41.35
CA ASP A 4 1.37 -9.67 41.22
C ASP A 4 0.13 -9.26 42.04
N THR A 5 -0.69 -8.37 41.49
CA THR A 5 -1.95 -7.91 42.11
C THR A 5 -3.12 -7.93 41.13
N GLU A 6 -3.13 -8.84 40.15
CA GLU A 6 -4.34 -9.09 39.37
C GLU A 6 -5.15 -10.21 40.03
N ILE A 7 -6.22 -9.83 40.72
CA ILE A 7 -7.25 -10.76 41.15
C ILE A 7 -7.96 -11.25 39.89
N LYS A 8 -7.89 -12.55 39.61
CA LYS A 8 -8.60 -13.19 38.49
C LYS A 8 -9.81 -13.96 39.03
N LEU A 9 -11.00 -13.61 38.57
CA LEU A 9 -12.25 -14.30 38.89
C LEU A 9 -12.52 -15.41 37.87
N LYS A 10 -13.31 -16.41 38.30
CA LYS A 10 -13.73 -17.50 37.42
C LYS A 10 -14.61 -16.93 36.29
N GLY A 11 -14.19 -17.13 35.05
CA GLY A 11 -14.88 -16.62 33.87
C GLY A 11 -14.26 -15.37 33.26
N ASP A 12 -13.22 -14.79 33.90
CA ASP A 12 -12.49 -13.68 33.32
C ASP A 12 -11.83 -14.08 32.00
N LYS A 13 -12.11 -13.28 30.97
CA LYS A 13 -11.40 -13.38 29.70
C LYS A 13 -10.08 -12.64 29.84
N VAL A 14 -9.02 -13.19 29.25
CA VAL A 14 -7.75 -12.48 29.14
C VAL A 14 -7.96 -11.31 28.17
N ILE A 15 -7.88 -10.08 28.69
CA ILE A 15 -7.95 -8.85 27.91
C ILE A 15 -6.52 -8.33 27.74
N GLU A 16 -6.11 -8.05 26.51
CA GLU A 16 -4.84 -7.40 26.24
C GLU A 16 -4.89 -5.96 26.79
N GLN A 17 -3.98 -5.61 27.70
CA GLN A 17 -3.94 -4.27 28.29
C GLN A 17 -3.30 -3.27 27.30
N ILE A 18 -4.16 -2.59 26.54
CA ILE A 18 -3.76 -1.46 25.68
C ILE A 18 -3.77 -0.18 26.53
N PRO A 19 -2.66 0.59 26.62
CA PRO A 19 -2.64 1.84 27.36
C PRO A 19 -3.73 2.81 26.88
N SER A 20 -4.42 3.46 27.80
CA SER A 20 -5.42 4.47 27.44
C SER A 20 -4.76 5.65 26.71
N LEU A 21 -5.51 6.39 25.90
CA LEU A 21 -4.99 7.59 25.23
C LEU A 21 -4.46 8.63 26.23
N LYS A 22 -5.12 8.74 27.39
CA LYS A 22 -4.67 9.59 28.49
C LYS A 22 -3.31 9.13 29.01
N ASP A 23 -3.10 7.84 29.23
CA ASP A 23 -1.83 7.31 29.74
C ASP A 23 -0.71 7.47 28.71
N LYS A 24 -0.99 7.28 27.42
CA LYS A 24 -0.03 7.53 26.34
C LYS A 24 0.43 8.98 26.34
N ALA A 25 -0.52 9.93 26.32
CA ALA A 25 -0.22 11.35 26.32
C ALA A 25 0.46 11.79 27.62
N LEU A 26 -0.01 11.33 28.78
CA LEU A 26 0.56 11.64 30.08
C LEU A 26 2.00 11.12 30.19
N ARG A 27 2.29 9.90 29.72
CA ARG A 27 3.65 9.35 29.73
C ARG A 27 4.63 10.19 28.91
N ILE A 28 4.18 10.73 27.79
CA ILE A 28 4.98 11.67 26.99
C ILE A 28 5.15 12.99 27.75
N ASN A 29 4.06 13.53 28.33
CA ASN A 29 4.09 14.77 29.10
C ASN A 29 5.00 14.73 30.34
N LEU A 30 5.07 13.58 31.01
CA LEU A 30 5.88 13.40 32.21
C LEU A 30 7.36 13.12 31.90
N ASN A 31 7.71 12.91 30.63
CA ASN A 31 9.10 12.77 30.24
C ASN A 31 9.75 14.16 30.21
N GLU A 32 10.69 14.40 31.13
CA GLU A 32 11.37 15.69 31.27
C GLU A 32 12.20 16.09 30.04
N ASN A 33 12.49 15.16 29.13
CA ASN A 33 13.35 15.39 27.97
C ASN A 33 12.55 15.56 26.66
N ILE A 34 11.36 14.98 26.54
CA ILE A 34 10.54 15.12 25.32
C ILE A 34 9.94 16.53 25.26
N TYR A 35 10.31 17.30 24.24
CA TYR A 35 9.84 18.68 24.08
C TYR A 35 9.62 19.05 22.62
N GLY A 36 8.50 19.68 22.28
CA GLY A 36 8.19 19.86 20.87
C GLY A 36 6.98 20.71 20.55
N THR A 37 6.59 20.68 19.28
CA THR A 37 5.53 21.53 18.73
C THR A 37 4.43 20.72 18.07
N PHE A 38 3.22 21.29 18.05
CA PHE A 38 2.07 20.78 17.34
C PHE A 38 1.60 21.80 16.31
N SER A 39 1.50 21.39 15.05
CA SER A 39 0.99 22.21 13.95
C SER A 39 -0.13 21.49 13.20
N GLU A 40 -1.36 21.75 13.61
CA GLU A 40 -2.54 21.02 13.11
C GLU A 40 -3.34 21.92 12.16
N ILE A 41 -3.37 21.57 10.88
CA ILE A 41 -3.98 22.38 9.81
C ILE A 41 -5.16 21.65 9.18
N GLY A 42 -6.30 22.35 9.11
CA GLY A 42 -7.48 22.00 8.30
C GLY A 42 -8.57 21.16 8.99
N ALA A 43 -8.25 20.40 10.04
CA ALA A 43 -9.19 19.46 10.68
C ALA A 43 -9.23 19.56 12.22
N GLY A 44 -9.21 20.78 12.76
CA GLY A 44 -9.20 20.98 14.22
C GLY A 44 -7.79 20.90 14.83
N GLN A 45 -7.75 21.07 16.16
CA GLN A 45 -6.55 20.87 16.99
C GLN A 45 -6.83 19.76 18.00
N GLU A 46 -7.10 18.56 17.50
CA GLU A 46 -7.57 17.46 18.35
C GLU A 46 -6.43 16.64 18.95
N THR A 47 -5.29 16.54 18.27
CA THR A 47 -4.14 15.78 18.79
C THR A 47 -3.58 16.47 20.03
N VAL A 48 -3.24 17.76 19.92
CA VAL A 48 -2.65 18.53 21.04
C VAL A 48 -3.61 18.64 22.22
N ARG A 49 -4.93 18.63 21.96
CA ARG A 49 -5.97 18.66 22.99
C ARG A 49 -5.89 17.47 23.94
N HIS A 50 -5.53 16.28 23.47
CA HIS A 50 -5.29 15.13 24.34
C HIS A 50 -4.12 15.37 25.30
N PHE A 51 -3.04 15.99 24.83
CA PHE A 51 -1.88 16.32 25.66
C PHE A 51 -2.19 17.40 26.68
N PHE A 52 -2.97 18.43 26.33
CA PHE A 52 -3.42 19.43 27.30
C PHE A 52 -4.29 18.81 28.40
N ARG A 53 -5.23 17.92 28.03
CA ARG A 53 -6.17 17.28 28.97
C ARG A 53 -5.52 16.21 29.86
N ALA A 54 -4.43 15.59 29.40
CA ALA A 54 -3.70 14.60 30.18
C ALA A 54 -2.99 15.21 31.40
N GLY A 55 -2.61 16.49 31.33
CA GLY A 55 -1.82 17.20 32.35
C GLY A 55 -0.30 17.02 32.16
N GLY A 56 0.49 17.91 32.76
CA GLY A 56 1.97 17.90 32.64
C GLY A 56 2.52 18.50 31.34
N SER A 57 1.67 19.03 30.46
CA SER A 57 2.05 19.49 29.12
C SER A 57 3.00 20.69 29.07
N SER A 58 3.14 21.47 30.14
CA SER A 58 4.10 22.59 30.21
C SER A 58 5.56 22.14 30.05
N GLY A 59 5.86 20.89 30.43
CA GLY A 59 7.19 20.28 30.27
C GLY A 59 7.48 19.74 28.88
N THR A 60 6.47 19.72 27.98
CA THR A 60 6.49 18.99 26.70
C THR A 60 6.10 19.85 25.49
N ILE A 61 5.16 20.78 25.65
CA ILE A 61 4.62 21.57 24.54
C ILE A 61 5.30 22.95 24.52
N ALA A 62 6.13 23.17 23.51
CA ALA A 62 6.76 24.47 23.24
C ALA A 62 5.80 25.43 22.53
N LYS A 63 5.02 24.91 21.57
CA LYS A 63 4.06 25.67 20.78
C LYS A 63 2.97 24.75 20.23
N ALA A 64 1.73 25.22 20.25
CA ALA A 64 0.62 24.63 19.52
C ALA A 64 0.08 25.69 18.54
N MET A 65 -0.17 25.31 17.28
CA MET A 65 -0.69 26.23 16.28
C MET A 65 -1.65 25.57 15.30
N SER A 66 -2.50 26.41 14.71
CA SER A 66 -3.40 26.07 13.62
C SER A 66 -3.55 27.28 12.71
N ALA A 67 -3.45 27.06 11.40
CA ALA A 67 -3.59 28.10 10.38
C ALA A 67 -4.61 27.63 9.35
N TYR A 68 -5.84 28.15 9.42
CA TYR A 68 -6.92 27.80 8.50
C TYR A 68 -6.91 28.64 7.22
N ASP A 69 -6.51 29.90 7.34
CA ASP A 69 -6.39 30.77 6.20
C ASP A 69 -5.16 30.40 5.36
N LYS A 70 -5.36 30.35 4.04
CA LYS A 70 -4.33 29.92 3.09
C LYS A 70 -3.18 30.90 3.03
N ASP A 71 -3.46 32.20 2.98
CA ASP A 71 -2.45 33.25 2.87
C ASP A 71 -1.61 33.32 4.15
N PHE A 72 -2.25 33.18 5.32
CA PHE A 72 -1.54 33.07 6.60
C PHE A 72 -0.66 31.82 6.65
N SER A 73 -1.16 30.67 6.18
CA SER A 73 -0.40 29.43 6.14
C SER A 73 0.79 29.52 5.17
N ASP A 74 0.60 30.15 4.01
CA ASP A 74 1.64 30.36 2.99
C ASP A 74 2.70 31.36 3.44
N ALA A 75 2.33 32.40 4.20
CA ALA A 75 3.29 33.33 4.79
C ALA A 75 4.25 32.63 5.78
N ILE A 76 3.84 31.51 6.38
CA ILE A 76 4.65 30.74 7.34
C ILE A 76 5.45 29.62 6.63
N TYR A 77 4.79 28.85 5.75
CA TYR A 77 5.34 27.62 5.19
C TYR A 77 5.71 27.69 3.71
N GLY A 78 5.42 28.80 3.04
CA GLY A 78 5.58 28.99 1.61
C GLY A 78 4.40 28.45 0.80
N VAL A 79 4.34 28.89 -0.46
CA VAL A 79 3.31 28.51 -1.43
C VAL A 79 3.61 27.11 -1.98
N GLU A 80 2.57 26.33 -2.27
CA GLU A 80 2.68 25.05 -2.97
C GLU A 80 2.68 25.26 -4.49
N GLU A 81 3.61 24.62 -5.21
CA GLU A 81 3.80 24.83 -6.66
C GLU A 81 2.54 24.47 -7.49
N ASP A 82 1.78 23.49 -7.04
CA ASP A 82 0.55 23.02 -7.69
C ASP A 82 -0.74 23.61 -7.09
N GLY A 83 -0.61 24.54 -6.14
CA GLY A 83 -1.73 25.18 -5.43
C GLY A 83 -2.55 24.26 -4.52
N ARG A 84 -2.17 22.99 -4.34
CA ARG A 84 -2.86 22.05 -3.46
C ARG A 84 -2.31 22.16 -2.04
N TYR A 85 -3.19 22.22 -1.05
CA TYR A 85 -2.80 22.38 0.35
C TYR A 85 -2.67 21.06 1.11
N VAL A 86 -3.38 20.02 0.68
CA VAL A 86 -3.35 18.69 1.31
C VAL A 86 -2.32 17.81 0.60
N THR A 87 -1.04 18.06 0.87
CA THR A 87 0.10 17.39 0.20
C THR A 87 1.16 16.90 1.20
N GLU A 88 1.91 15.87 0.81
CA GLU A 88 3.08 15.39 1.57
C GLU A 88 4.16 16.49 1.66
N SER A 89 4.36 17.23 0.56
CA SER A 89 5.28 18.36 0.47
C SER A 89 4.99 19.38 1.56
N ARG A 90 3.73 19.84 1.67
CA ARG A 90 3.33 20.82 2.67
C ARG A 90 3.52 20.30 4.09
N LEU A 91 3.16 19.04 4.35
CA LEU A 91 3.43 18.41 5.65
C LEU A 91 4.92 18.47 6.01
N LYS A 92 5.81 18.09 5.07
CA LYS A 92 7.27 18.12 5.29
C LYS A 92 7.81 19.53 5.51
N LYS A 93 7.28 20.53 4.79
CA LYS A 93 7.63 21.95 5.00
C LYS A 93 7.27 22.38 6.42
N ILE A 94 6.07 22.04 6.90
CA ILE A 94 5.63 22.34 8.28
C ILE A 94 6.56 21.66 9.29
N LEU A 95 6.76 20.34 9.18
CA LEU A 95 7.61 19.58 10.09
C LEU A 95 9.03 20.15 10.19
N THR A 96 9.63 20.47 9.03
CA THR A 96 11.00 20.99 8.94
C THR A 96 11.10 22.41 9.47
N HIS A 97 10.15 23.29 9.11
CA HIS A 97 10.10 24.67 9.60
C HIS A 97 10.02 24.71 11.12
N GLU A 98 9.10 23.93 11.68
CA GLU A 98 8.83 23.89 13.12
C GLU A 98 9.99 23.28 13.92
N ALA A 99 10.57 22.17 13.45
CA ALA A 99 11.77 21.60 14.06
C ALA A 99 12.94 22.60 14.04
N GLY A 100 13.17 23.28 12.91
CA GLY A 100 14.19 24.31 12.80
C GLY A 100 13.96 25.51 13.72
N LEU A 101 12.70 25.90 13.97
CA LEU A 101 12.37 26.96 14.93
C LEU A 101 12.68 26.55 16.37
N ILE A 102 12.41 25.30 16.75
CA ILE A 102 12.75 24.78 18.08
C ILE A 102 14.26 24.86 18.28
N GLU A 103 15.05 24.34 17.35
CA GLU A 103 16.52 24.34 17.43
C GLU A 103 17.10 25.75 17.51
N LYS A 104 16.55 26.70 16.74
CA LYS A 104 16.98 28.11 16.77
C LYS A 104 16.66 28.81 18.09
N ARG A 105 15.54 28.49 18.71
CA ARG A 105 15.04 29.21 19.91
C ARG A 105 15.50 28.57 21.21
N LEU A 106 15.74 27.25 21.23
CA LEU A 106 16.12 26.50 22.41
C LEU A 106 17.59 26.08 22.33
N SER A 107 18.47 26.85 22.98
CA SER A 107 19.89 26.54 22.99
C SER A 107 20.19 25.22 23.70
N ARG A 108 20.96 24.34 23.05
CA ARG A 108 21.52 23.11 23.65
C ARG A 108 22.35 23.38 24.91
N LYS A 109 22.92 24.57 25.08
CA LYS A 109 23.60 24.97 26.32
C LYS A 109 22.67 24.99 27.53
N LYS A 110 21.40 25.39 27.34
CA LYS A 110 20.37 25.42 28.39
C LYS A 110 19.58 24.10 28.46
N HIS A 111 19.53 23.38 27.34
CA HIS A 111 18.70 22.20 27.15
C HIS A 111 19.51 21.02 26.56
N PRO A 112 20.56 20.54 27.26
CA PRO A 112 21.48 19.54 26.70
C PRO A 112 20.81 18.18 26.48
N ASN A 113 19.85 17.82 27.34
CA ASN A 113 19.21 16.49 27.32
C ASN A 113 17.86 16.47 26.60
N LYS A 114 17.36 17.62 26.12
CA LYS A 114 16.05 17.67 25.48
C LYS A 114 16.10 16.94 24.13
N ILE A 115 15.11 16.09 23.89
CA ILE A 115 14.88 15.45 22.59
C ILE A 115 13.69 16.12 21.94
N PHE A 116 13.93 16.72 20.76
CA PHE A 116 12.94 17.57 20.13
C PHE A 116 11.99 16.80 19.21
N PHE A 117 10.74 17.25 19.13
CA PHE A 117 9.80 16.80 18.11
C PHE A 117 8.99 17.93 17.49
N SER A 118 8.56 17.70 16.26
CA SER A 118 7.53 18.46 15.58
C SER A 118 6.47 17.47 15.10
N PHE A 119 5.25 17.63 15.59
CA PHE A 119 4.07 16.95 15.07
C PHE A 119 3.31 17.90 14.15
N ALA A 120 2.88 17.39 13.00
CA ALA A 120 2.06 18.16 12.09
C ALA A 120 1.00 17.31 11.39
N ASN A 121 -0.07 17.97 10.99
CA ASN A 121 -1.01 17.43 10.03
C ASN A 121 -1.50 18.52 9.06
N THR A 122 -1.85 18.07 7.86
CA THR A 122 -2.57 18.84 6.86
C THR A 122 -3.69 17.95 6.35
N VAL A 123 -4.91 18.21 6.80
CA VAL A 123 -6.06 17.33 6.62
C VAL A 123 -7.28 18.14 6.20
N ALA A 124 -8.02 17.63 5.21
CA ALA A 124 -9.34 18.11 4.87
C ALA A 124 -10.39 17.13 5.40
N THR A 125 -11.38 17.63 6.14
CA THR A 125 -12.56 16.85 6.52
C THR A 125 -13.49 16.66 5.33
N ILE A 126 -14.49 15.79 5.46
CA ILE A 126 -15.53 15.61 4.44
C ILE A 126 -16.15 16.95 4.05
N ASP A 127 -16.38 17.14 2.75
CA ASP A 127 -17.02 18.34 2.22
C ASP A 127 -18.51 18.37 2.60
N PHE A 128 -19.11 19.56 2.62
CA PHE A 128 -20.52 19.72 2.98
C PHE A 128 -21.47 18.95 2.04
N ALA A 129 -21.12 18.86 0.75
CA ALA A 129 -21.87 18.10 -0.23
C ALA A 129 -21.64 16.57 -0.14
N LYS A 130 -20.73 16.12 0.74
CA LYS A 130 -20.34 14.72 0.95
C LYS A 130 -19.92 14.00 -0.34
N GLN A 131 -19.41 14.76 -1.32
CA GLN A 131 -18.92 14.22 -2.58
C GLN A 131 -17.48 13.72 -2.47
N PHE A 132 -16.69 14.34 -1.59
CA PHE A 132 -15.28 14.02 -1.38
C PHE A 132 -15.05 13.61 0.06
N LYS A 133 -14.64 12.36 0.26
CA LYS A 133 -14.24 11.86 1.57
C LYS A 133 -13.05 12.65 2.09
N GLY A 134 -13.06 12.96 3.39
CA GLY A 134 -11.95 13.62 4.04
C GLY A 134 -10.69 12.77 3.97
N HIS A 135 -9.53 13.42 3.86
CA HIS A 135 -8.23 12.76 3.78
C HIS A 135 -7.12 13.75 4.19
N GLY A 136 -5.93 13.22 4.42
CA GLY A 136 -4.77 14.09 4.59
C GLY A 136 -3.52 13.40 5.06
N TRP A 137 -2.51 14.23 5.31
CA TRP A 137 -1.19 13.79 5.75
C TRP A 137 -0.99 14.13 7.22
N VAL A 138 -0.45 13.17 7.96
CA VAL A 138 -0.09 13.30 9.37
C VAL A 138 1.35 12.84 9.52
N GLY A 139 2.15 13.54 10.30
CA GLY A 139 3.54 13.15 10.50
C GLY A 139 4.15 13.67 11.79
N ILE A 140 5.26 13.04 12.14
CA ILE A 140 6.12 13.45 13.24
C ILE A 140 7.57 13.42 12.78
N LYS A 141 8.29 14.49 13.09
CA LYS A 141 9.75 14.61 12.96
C LYS A 141 10.32 14.70 14.37
N TYR A 142 11.17 13.76 14.79
CA TYR A 142 11.58 13.64 16.19
C TYR A 142 12.99 13.09 16.38
N GLN A 143 13.60 13.44 17.51
CA GLN A 143 14.86 12.89 17.98
C GLN A 143 14.63 11.82 19.05
N LEU A 144 15.56 10.86 19.13
CA LEU A 144 15.64 9.93 20.26
C LEU A 144 16.85 10.20 21.14
N GLU A 145 17.87 10.89 20.62
CA GLU A 145 18.98 11.47 21.37
C GLU A 145 19.15 12.96 21.00
N PRO A 146 19.58 13.83 21.94
CA PRO A 146 19.59 15.29 21.73
C PRO A 146 20.39 15.79 20.52
N GLU A 147 21.44 15.08 20.11
CA GLU A 147 22.32 15.45 18.98
C GLU A 147 22.17 14.50 17.79
N GLU A 148 21.21 13.58 17.84
CA GLU A 148 20.93 12.69 16.71
C GLU A 148 20.13 13.42 15.63
N GLU A 149 20.40 13.06 14.37
CA GLU A 149 19.57 13.45 13.24
C GLU A 149 18.10 13.02 13.44
N TYR A 150 17.18 13.81 12.88
CA TYR A 150 15.76 13.57 13.06
C TYR A 150 15.30 12.30 12.34
N ASN A 151 14.43 11.56 13.03
CA ASN A 151 13.61 10.50 12.46
C ASN A 151 12.27 11.08 12.03
N GLU A 152 11.68 10.53 10.96
CA GLU A 152 10.37 10.93 10.48
C GLU A 152 9.47 9.71 10.26
N ILE A 153 8.22 9.85 10.69
CA ILE A 153 7.12 8.94 10.34
C ILE A 153 6.05 9.80 9.69
N ILE A 154 5.72 9.48 8.45
CA ILE A 154 4.72 10.19 7.65
C ILE A 154 3.68 9.18 7.19
N ILE A 155 2.41 9.49 7.45
CA ILE A 155 1.27 8.70 7.01
C ILE A 155 0.32 9.55 6.19
N HIS A 156 -0.35 8.91 5.24
CA HIS A 156 -1.57 9.45 4.64
C HIS A 156 -2.76 8.64 5.13
N ILE A 157 -3.86 9.34 5.36
CA ILE A 157 -5.11 8.78 5.84
C ILE A 157 -6.29 9.20 4.98
N ARG A 158 -7.32 8.36 4.99
CA ARG A 158 -8.63 8.67 4.42
C ARG A 158 -9.71 8.30 5.41
N PHE A 159 -10.60 9.23 5.69
CA PHE A 159 -11.73 8.96 6.56
C PHE A 159 -12.76 8.09 5.84
N LYS A 160 -13.28 7.10 6.57
CA LYS A 160 -14.44 6.31 6.16
C LYS A 160 -15.72 6.91 6.74
N GLU A 161 -15.60 7.59 7.88
CA GLU A 161 -16.66 8.35 8.53
C GLU A 161 -17.21 9.48 7.64
N THR A 162 -18.51 9.77 7.80
CA THR A 162 -19.22 10.83 7.05
C THR A 162 -19.67 12.00 7.93
N ASP A 163 -19.15 12.08 9.15
CA ASP A 163 -19.40 13.16 10.11
C ASP A 163 -18.09 13.86 10.47
N VAL A 164 -18.09 15.19 10.40
CA VAL A 164 -16.89 16.01 10.59
C VAL A 164 -16.36 15.91 12.03
N ARG A 165 -17.22 15.86 13.04
CA ARG A 165 -16.79 15.80 14.44
C ARG A 165 -16.12 14.46 14.74
N LEU A 166 -16.69 13.37 14.24
CA LEU A 166 -16.08 12.04 14.36
C LEU A 166 -14.71 12.01 13.70
N GLN A 167 -14.57 12.56 12.49
CA GLN A 167 -13.28 12.64 11.80
C GLN A 167 -12.21 13.40 12.61
N GLN A 168 -12.60 14.52 13.24
CA GLN A 168 -11.71 15.30 14.10
C GLN A 168 -11.26 14.49 15.32
N GLU A 169 -12.19 13.82 16.01
CA GLU A 169 -11.88 12.97 17.16
C GLU A 169 -10.96 11.81 16.76
N THR A 170 -11.30 11.10 15.70
CA THR A 170 -10.50 10.04 15.08
C THR A 170 -9.08 10.51 14.75
N LEU A 171 -8.92 11.72 14.21
CA LEU A 171 -7.61 12.32 13.92
C LEU A 171 -6.79 12.57 15.20
N GLY A 172 -7.43 13.06 16.26
CA GLY A 172 -6.77 13.29 17.54
C GLY A 172 -6.25 12.01 18.18
N ILE A 173 -7.06 10.94 18.13
CA ILE A 173 -6.67 9.60 18.60
C ILE A 173 -5.47 9.08 17.81
N LEU A 174 -5.54 9.15 16.47
CA LEU A 174 -4.45 8.73 15.59
C LEU A 174 -3.16 9.51 15.86
N GLY A 175 -3.24 10.82 16.06
CA GLY A 175 -2.09 11.66 16.36
C GLY A 175 -1.41 11.27 17.67
N VAL A 176 -2.18 11.00 18.74
CA VAL A 176 -1.64 10.48 20.02
C VAL A 176 -0.93 9.15 19.81
N ASN A 177 -1.56 8.24 19.07
CA ASN A 177 -0.99 6.92 18.76
C ASN A 177 0.31 7.03 17.96
N LEU A 178 0.39 7.95 16.99
CA LEU A 178 1.58 8.20 16.19
C LEU A 178 2.74 8.71 17.04
N ILE A 179 2.51 9.74 17.87
CA ILE A 179 3.54 10.31 18.74
C ILE A 179 4.02 9.26 19.76
N TYR A 180 3.08 8.52 20.36
CA TYR A 180 3.43 7.43 21.28
C TYR A 180 4.22 6.31 20.59
N GLY A 181 3.83 5.93 19.37
CA GLY A 181 4.53 4.95 18.55
C GLY A 181 5.97 5.38 18.24
N ALA A 182 6.17 6.65 17.86
CA ALA A 182 7.47 7.23 17.56
C ALA A 182 8.44 7.14 18.75
N PHE A 183 8.01 7.47 19.97
CA PHE A 183 8.91 7.47 21.14
C PHE A 183 9.05 6.10 21.81
N TYR A 184 7.98 5.30 21.86
CA TYR A 184 7.95 4.11 22.72
C TYR A 184 7.85 2.79 21.95
N LYS A 185 7.67 2.80 20.62
CA LYS A 185 7.50 1.60 19.78
C LYS A 185 8.35 1.60 18.50
N TYR A 186 9.26 2.55 18.32
CA TYR A 186 10.08 2.69 17.10
C TYR A 186 10.96 1.47 16.78
N ASN A 187 11.37 0.71 17.80
CA ASN A 187 12.27 -0.43 17.67
C ASN A 187 11.67 -1.59 16.85
N ASN A 188 10.34 -1.61 16.68
CA ASN A 188 9.66 -2.59 15.84
C ASN A 188 8.61 -1.88 14.98
N PRO A 189 8.98 -1.38 13.78
CA PRO A 189 8.08 -0.67 12.87
C PRO A 189 6.82 -1.47 12.51
N LYS A 190 6.93 -2.79 12.32
CA LYS A 190 5.77 -3.65 12.05
C LYS A 190 4.76 -3.63 13.20
N HIS A 191 5.27 -3.63 14.43
CA HIS A 191 4.43 -3.57 15.63
C HIS A 191 3.87 -2.16 15.83
N LEU A 192 4.66 -1.12 15.56
CA LEU A 192 4.24 0.29 15.57
C LEU A 192 2.98 0.50 14.73
N LEU A 193 2.89 -0.11 13.53
CA LEU A 193 1.70 -0.03 12.68
C LEU A 193 0.42 -0.43 13.42
N ARG A 194 0.45 -1.50 14.22
CA ARG A 194 -0.73 -1.96 14.96
C ARG A 194 -1.16 -0.93 16.00
N TYR A 195 -0.21 -0.30 16.68
CA TYR A 195 -0.48 0.75 17.66
C TYR A 195 -1.14 2.00 17.09
N LEU A 196 -1.03 2.25 15.78
CA LEU A 196 -1.71 3.38 15.14
C LEU A 196 -3.24 3.25 15.27
N TYR A 197 -3.76 2.03 15.34
CA TYR A 197 -5.18 1.71 15.47
C TYR A 197 -5.63 1.45 16.93
N ASP A 198 -4.79 1.70 17.93
CA ASP A 198 -5.24 1.58 19.32
C ASP A 198 -6.41 2.54 19.59
N HIS A 199 -7.51 2.01 20.11
CA HIS A 199 -8.76 2.76 20.33
C HIS A 199 -9.38 3.33 19.03
N LEU A 200 -9.07 2.73 17.87
CA LEU A 200 -9.70 3.04 16.58
C LEU A 200 -10.25 1.77 15.94
N ASP A 201 -11.47 1.86 15.43
CA ASP A 201 -12.07 0.81 14.62
C ASP A 201 -11.66 0.94 13.15
N LYS A 202 -11.59 -0.21 12.47
CA LYS A 202 -11.22 -0.28 11.03
C LYS A 202 -12.19 0.47 10.13
N ASP A 203 -13.41 0.73 10.60
CA ASP A 203 -14.45 1.43 9.84
C ASP A 203 -14.39 2.96 10.00
N GLN A 204 -13.46 3.48 10.81
CA GLN A 204 -13.31 4.92 11.02
C GLN A 204 -12.40 5.58 9.98
N LEU A 205 -11.22 5.00 9.75
CA LEU A 205 -10.24 5.50 8.80
C LEU A 205 -9.47 4.38 8.10
N GLU A 206 -8.85 4.75 6.98
CA GLU A 206 -7.88 3.97 6.23
C GLU A 206 -6.51 4.64 6.31
N ILE A 207 -5.44 3.88 6.61
CA ILE A 207 -4.06 4.31 6.42
C ILE A 207 -3.57 3.69 5.12
N ASP A 208 -3.49 4.47 4.06
CA ASP A 208 -3.16 4.00 2.70
C ASP A 208 -1.68 4.20 2.33
N THR A 209 -0.93 4.99 3.11
CA THR A 209 0.53 5.15 2.95
C THR A 209 1.20 5.36 4.29
N ILE A 210 2.38 4.77 4.44
CA ILE A 210 3.30 5.06 5.53
C ILE A 210 4.74 5.06 5.04
N ASN A 211 5.51 6.04 5.49
CA ASN A 211 6.94 6.14 5.22
C ASN A 211 7.70 6.43 6.51
N PHE A 212 8.76 5.66 6.73
CA PHE A 212 9.74 5.86 7.78
C PHE A 212 11.04 6.36 7.16
N SER A 213 11.70 7.32 7.82
CA SER A 213 13.03 7.80 7.42
C SER A 213 13.82 8.33 8.60
N GLY A 214 15.14 8.47 8.43
CA GLY A 214 16.06 8.88 9.48
C GLY A 214 16.88 7.72 10.06
N PRO A 215 17.82 8.02 10.97
CA PRO A 215 18.85 7.09 11.43
C PRO A 215 18.30 5.79 12.03
N ARG A 216 17.19 5.87 12.78
CA ARG A 216 16.57 4.69 13.44
C ARG A 216 15.78 3.81 12.48
N PHE A 217 15.54 4.30 11.26
CA PHE A 217 14.80 3.59 10.23
C PHE A 217 15.66 3.29 8.99
N ALA A 218 16.99 3.42 9.08
CA ALA A 218 17.91 3.18 7.97
C ALA A 218 17.77 1.78 7.34
N ASN A 219 17.39 0.78 8.14
CA ASN A 219 17.19 -0.61 7.70
C ASN A 219 15.71 -0.96 7.43
N VAL A 220 14.81 0.03 7.45
CA VAL A 220 13.37 -0.20 7.21
C VAL A 220 13.08 -0.10 5.72
N ASP A 221 12.51 -1.17 5.17
CA ASP A 221 11.96 -1.14 3.82
C ASP A 221 10.51 -0.65 3.85
N ASN A 222 10.25 0.54 3.30
CA ASN A 222 8.90 1.12 3.26
C ASN A 222 7.92 0.30 2.40
N ARG A 223 8.41 -0.52 1.46
CA ARG A 223 7.56 -1.44 0.69
C ARG A 223 7.03 -2.56 1.58
N LEU A 224 7.88 -3.07 2.48
CA LEU A 224 7.46 -4.05 3.46
C LEU A 224 6.43 -3.44 4.44
N MET A 225 6.62 -2.20 4.88
CA MET A 225 5.65 -1.52 5.75
C MET A 225 4.30 -1.34 5.04
N SER A 226 4.33 -1.03 3.75
CA SER A 226 3.13 -0.90 2.92
C SER A 226 2.41 -2.25 2.74
N LEU A 227 3.15 -3.36 2.56
CA LEU A 227 2.57 -4.72 2.61
C LEU A 227 1.87 -4.98 3.96
N GLN A 228 2.47 -4.56 5.08
CA GLN A 228 1.86 -4.75 6.40
C GLN A 228 0.54 -3.98 6.54
N LEU A 229 0.39 -2.80 5.91
CA LEU A 229 -0.90 -2.09 5.90
C LEU A 229 -2.00 -2.95 5.28
N VAL A 230 -1.74 -3.54 4.12
CA VAL A 230 -2.70 -4.43 3.43
C VAL A 230 -2.93 -5.70 4.25
N LYS A 231 -1.87 -6.32 4.78
CA LYS A 231 -1.95 -7.55 5.61
C LYS A 231 -2.76 -7.34 6.89
N ASN A 232 -2.62 -6.18 7.52
CA ASN A 232 -3.36 -5.83 8.75
C ASN A 232 -4.80 -5.35 8.47
N GLY A 233 -5.18 -5.20 7.19
CA GLY A 233 -6.48 -4.68 6.77
C GLY A 233 -6.67 -3.20 7.08
N MET A 234 -5.58 -2.43 7.06
CA MET A 234 -5.58 -0.97 7.25
C MET A 234 -5.89 -0.22 5.96
N THR A 235 -5.56 -0.82 4.81
CA THR A 235 -5.97 -0.39 3.46
C THR A 235 -6.18 -1.62 2.56
N ASP A 236 -6.96 -1.44 1.50
CA ASP A 236 -7.25 -2.49 0.53
C ASP A 236 -6.11 -2.71 -0.47
N ALA A 237 -5.35 -1.65 -0.80
CA ALA A 237 -4.26 -1.72 -1.76
C ALA A 237 -3.23 -0.59 -1.59
N VAL A 238 -1.97 -0.91 -1.92
CA VAL A 238 -0.83 0.03 -1.94
C VAL A 238 -0.14 -0.04 -3.31
N ILE A 239 0.46 1.06 -3.75
CA ILE A 239 1.11 1.17 -5.08
C ILE A 239 2.55 1.67 -4.91
N PHE A 240 3.47 1.06 -5.66
CA PHE A 240 4.86 1.49 -5.78
C PHE A 240 5.17 1.90 -7.21
N ASP A 241 5.95 2.96 -7.35
CA ASP A 241 6.57 3.33 -8.62
C ASP A 241 7.72 2.40 -9.01
N PRO A 242 8.27 2.55 -10.23
CA PRO A 242 9.44 1.81 -10.68
C PRO A 242 10.67 1.94 -9.76
N GLU A 243 10.80 3.04 -9.03
CA GLU A 243 11.86 3.28 -8.05
C GLU A 243 11.63 2.52 -6.73
N GLY A 244 10.45 1.92 -6.56
CA GLY A 244 10.05 1.19 -5.36
C GLY A 244 9.58 2.09 -4.21
N LYS A 245 9.27 3.35 -4.49
CA LYS A 245 8.71 4.30 -3.52
C LYS A 245 7.19 4.17 -3.50
N ASN A 246 6.61 4.24 -2.30
CA ASN A 246 5.15 4.22 -2.14
C ASN A 246 4.55 5.52 -2.68
N ILE A 247 3.51 5.39 -3.51
CA ILE A 247 2.77 6.51 -4.11
C ILE A 247 1.29 6.42 -3.73
N LEU A 248 0.70 7.57 -3.42
CA LEU A 248 -0.74 7.68 -3.25
C LEU A 248 -1.49 7.23 -4.51
N PRO A 249 -2.43 6.27 -4.38
CA PRO A 249 -3.27 5.84 -5.48
C PRO A 249 -4.00 6.99 -6.16
N ALA A 250 -4.51 7.96 -5.37
CA ALA A 250 -5.17 9.14 -5.91
C ALA A 250 -4.27 10.04 -6.77
N ALA A 251 -2.95 10.03 -6.53
CA ALA A 251 -2.01 10.84 -7.31
C ALA A 251 -1.69 10.19 -8.66
N ILE A 252 -1.52 8.87 -8.69
CA ILE A 252 -1.09 8.15 -9.90
C ILE A 252 -2.25 7.69 -10.79
N LEU A 253 -3.40 7.36 -10.21
CA LEU A 253 -4.55 6.80 -10.95
C LEU A 253 -5.46 7.88 -11.55
N TYR A 254 -5.38 9.12 -11.06
CA TYR A 254 -6.32 10.16 -11.43
C TYR A 254 -6.33 10.41 -12.94
N LYS A 255 -7.52 10.29 -13.54
CA LYS A 255 -7.77 10.44 -14.99
C LYS A 255 -6.95 9.53 -15.91
N LYS A 256 -6.18 8.56 -15.38
CA LYS A 256 -5.40 7.63 -16.21
C LYS A 256 -6.28 6.56 -16.85
N ASN A 257 -5.95 6.18 -18.08
CA ASN A 257 -6.36 4.88 -18.65
C ASN A 257 -5.53 3.80 -17.98
N ILE A 258 -6.15 2.75 -17.45
CA ILE A 258 -5.44 1.76 -16.63
C ILE A 258 -5.43 0.41 -17.35
N LEU A 259 -4.25 -0.15 -17.57
CA LEU A 259 -4.09 -1.55 -17.93
C LEU A 259 -3.50 -2.28 -16.72
N ALA A 260 -4.26 -3.22 -16.14
CA ALA A 260 -3.77 -4.02 -15.02
C ALA A 260 -3.51 -5.46 -15.43
N ILE A 261 -2.36 -5.98 -14.99
CA ILE A 261 -1.93 -7.37 -15.18
C ILE A 261 -1.81 -7.99 -13.81
N ARG A 262 -2.66 -8.96 -13.50
CA ARG A 262 -2.61 -9.69 -12.22
C ARG A 262 -1.77 -10.95 -12.37
N GLY A 263 -0.86 -11.19 -11.43
CA GLY A 263 0.01 -12.36 -11.48
C GLY A 263 0.76 -12.63 -10.18
N SER A 264 1.29 -13.84 -10.06
CA SER A 264 2.19 -14.19 -8.96
C SER A 264 3.58 -13.56 -9.15
N PHE A 265 4.03 -13.42 -10.40
CA PHE A 265 5.36 -12.88 -10.78
C PHE A 265 6.52 -13.51 -10.01
N ARG A 266 6.45 -14.83 -9.80
CA ARG A 266 7.38 -15.61 -8.97
C ARG A 266 8.16 -16.67 -9.77
N PRO A 267 9.27 -16.30 -10.44
CA PRO A 267 9.60 -14.95 -10.90
C PRO A 267 8.74 -14.54 -12.11
N VAL A 268 8.90 -13.31 -12.61
CA VAL A 268 8.30 -12.89 -13.90
C VAL A 268 8.93 -13.66 -15.05
N THR A 269 8.10 -14.25 -15.93
CA THR A 269 8.56 -15.08 -17.06
C THR A 269 8.31 -14.40 -18.41
N LYS A 270 8.78 -15.01 -19.51
CA LYS A 270 8.46 -14.56 -20.87
C LYS A 270 6.96 -14.49 -21.13
N VAL A 271 6.17 -15.43 -20.60
CA VAL A 271 4.70 -15.41 -20.70
C VAL A 271 4.12 -14.13 -20.12
N ASN A 272 4.59 -13.71 -18.94
CA ASN A 272 4.08 -12.48 -18.32
C ASN A 272 4.40 -11.25 -19.17
N MET A 273 5.58 -11.22 -19.81
CA MET A 273 5.98 -10.11 -20.67
C MET A 273 5.24 -10.11 -22.01
N ASP A 274 5.01 -11.28 -22.62
CA ASP A 274 4.16 -11.40 -23.82
C ASP A 274 2.75 -10.87 -23.53
N ILE A 275 2.13 -11.29 -22.41
CA ILE A 275 0.83 -10.79 -21.96
C ILE A 275 0.87 -9.26 -21.85
N TYR A 276 1.87 -8.73 -21.16
CA TYR A 276 2.01 -7.29 -20.92
C TYR A 276 2.18 -6.50 -22.22
N GLU A 277 3.17 -6.85 -23.04
CA GLU A 277 3.55 -6.10 -24.23
C GLU A 277 2.44 -6.10 -25.27
N GLU A 278 1.82 -7.26 -25.50
CA GLU A 278 0.76 -7.39 -26.51
C GLU A 278 -0.56 -6.78 -26.05
N SER A 279 -0.95 -6.99 -24.78
CA SER A 279 -2.13 -6.31 -24.24
C SER A 279 -1.95 -4.79 -24.18
N LEU A 280 -0.74 -4.28 -23.94
CA LEU A 280 -0.45 -2.85 -23.99
C LEU A 280 -0.58 -2.30 -25.41
N LYS A 281 -0.05 -2.99 -26.42
CA LYS A 281 -0.21 -2.60 -27.83
C LYS A 281 -1.69 -2.53 -28.21
N MET A 282 -2.46 -3.56 -27.87
CA MET A 282 -3.91 -3.61 -28.13
C MET A 282 -4.63 -2.48 -27.39
N PHE A 283 -4.36 -2.29 -26.09
CA PHE A 283 -4.99 -1.28 -25.27
C PHE A 283 -4.70 0.14 -25.77
N GLN A 284 -3.48 0.43 -26.21
CA GLN A 284 -3.13 1.74 -26.76
C GLN A 284 -3.74 2.02 -28.13
N ASN A 285 -4.17 0.99 -28.87
CA ASN A 285 -4.86 1.13 -30.14
C ASN A 285 -6.38 1.31 -29.96
N GLU A 286 -6.91 1.19 -28.74
CA GLU A 286 -8.32 1.41 -28.46
C GLU A 286 -8.72 2.88 -28.65
N LEU A 287 -9.94 3.08 -29.14
CA LEU A 287 -10.55 4.41 -29.17
C LEU A 287 -10.62 4.98 -27.75
N LYS A 288 -10.24 6.26 -27.60
CA LYS A 288 -10.19 7.03 -26.34
C LYS A 288 -9.05 6.66 -25.38
N VAL A 289 -8.12 5.79 -25.78
CA VAL A 289 -6.88 5.55 -25.03
C VAL A 289 -5.74 6.37 -25.65
N SER A 290 -5.13 7.24 -24.84
CA SER A 290 -3.94 8.01 -25.23
C SER A 290 -2.71 7.48 -24.52
N ARG A 291 -1.61 7.27 -25.26
CA ARG A 291 -0.37 6.68 -24.74
C ARG A 291 0.20 7.44 -23.55
N GLU A 292 0.19 8.77 -23.61
CA GLU A 292 0.69 9.67 -22.55
C GLU A 292 -0.12 9.57 -21.25
N ASN A 293 -1.36 9.09 -21.35
CA ASN A 293 -2.28 8.99 -20.22
C ASN A 293 -2.59 7.53 -19.84
N THR A 294 -1.80 6.58 -20.35
CA THR A 294 -1.91 5.16 -20.01
C THR A 294 -0.97 4.82 -18.86
N LEU A 295 -1.51 4.17 -17.84
CA LEU A 295 -0.76 3.61 -16.72
C LEU A 295 -0.91 2.10 -16.72
N VAL A 296 0.21 1.40 -16.63
CA VAL A 296 0.24 -0.05 -16.50
C VAL A 296 0.52 -0.42 -15.05
N ILE A 297 -0.26 -1.34 -14.49
CA ILE A 297 -0.14 -1.76 -13.10
C ILE A 297 0.02 -3.28 -13.04
N PHE A 298 1.10 -3.73 -12.42
CA PHE A 298 1.30 -5.14 -12.09
C PHE A 298 0.72 -5.41 -10.71
N GLU A 299 -0.36 -6.17 -10.64
CA GLU A 299 -1.05 -6.50 -9.39
C GLU A 299 -0.59 -7.84 -8.82
N ILE A 300 -0.12 -7.82 -7.57
CA ILE A 300 0.10 -9.01 -6.75
C ILE A 300 -0.95 -9.01 -5.63
N THR A 301 -1.76 -10.06 -5.56
CA THR A 301 -2.75 -10.19 -4.48
C THR A 301 -2.13 -10.83 -3.23
N LEU A 302 -2.67 -10.54 -2.04
CA LEU A 302 -2.30 -11.27 -0.83
C LEU A 302 -2.53 -12.79 -0.96
N SER A 303 -3.54 -13.20 -1.73
CA SER A 303 -3.78 -14.62 -2.03
C SER A 303 -2.61 -15.25 -2.80
N ASN A 304 -1.96 -14.51 -3.70
CA ASN A 304 -0.75 -14.99 -4.40
C ASN A 304 0.47 -15.10 -3.48
N LEU A 305 0.47 -14.43 -2.32
CA LEU A 305 1.53 -14.49 -1.31
C LEU A 305 1.27 -15.57 -0.25
N ARG A 306 0.03 -16.06 -0.14
CA ARG A 306 -0.39 -17.14 0.79
C ARG A 306 -0.35 -18.54 0.18
N SER A 307 0.07 -18.70 -1.07
CA SER A 307 -0.08 -19.97 -1.80
C SER A 307 0.62 -21.17 -1.12
N ASP A 308 1.65 -20.92 -0.30
CA ASP A 308 2.41 -21.95 0.42
C ASP A 308 2.17 -21.91 1.95
N GLY A 309 1.12 -21.21 2.42
CA GLY A 309 0.78 -21.06 3.84
C GLY A 309 0.71 -19.60 4.31
N GLU A 310 1.58 -19.23 5.25
CA GLU A 310 1.69 -17.86 5.74
C GLU A 310 2.29 -16.93 4.67
N ILE A 311 1.97 -15.63 4.76
CA ILE A 311 2.53 -14.62 3.84
C ILE A 311 4.05 -14.56 4.04
N ASP A 312 4.79 -15.00 3.02
CA ASP A 312 6.24 -14.87 2.95
C ASP A 312 6.63 -13.45 2.50
N GLU A 313 7.10 -12.66 3.47
CA GLU A 313 7.55 -11.29 3.23
C GLU A 313 8.79 -11.22 2.35
N LYS A 314 9.71 -12.19 2.45
CA LYS A 314 10.92 -12.21 1.63
C LYS A 314 10.56 -12.46 0.18
N ASP A 315 9.68 -13.44 -0.05
CA ASP A 315 9.17 -13.74 -1.38
C ASP A 315 8.41 -12.55 -1.99
N PHE A 316 7.64 -11.81 -1.19
CA PHE A 316 7.08 -10.54 -1.64
C PHE A 316 8.16 -9.54 -2.07
N MET A 317 9.18 -9.33 -1.24
CA MET A 317 10.26 -8.38 -1.52
C MET A 317 10.99 -8.73 -2.82
N ASP A 318 11.24 -10.03 -3.06
CA ASP A 318 11.88 -10.51 -4.29
C ASP A 318 11.04 -10.20 -5.53
N ARG A 319 9.72 -10.44 -5.48
CA ARG A 319 8.78 -10.13 -6.57
C ARG A 319 8.70 -8.63 -6.85
N ALA A 320 8.50 -7.82 -5.80
CA ALA A 320 8.39 -6.37 -5.92
C ALA A 320 9.69 -5.76 -6.44
N GLN A 321 10.83 -6.16 -5.89
CA GLN A 321 12.14 -5.68 -6.33
C GLN A 321 12.43 -6.05 -7.78
N LEU A 322 12.03 -7.24 -8.23
CA LEU A 322 12.21 -7.65 -9.61
C LEU A 322 11.37 -6.78 -10.56
N LEU A 323 10.07 -6.62 -10.29
CA LEU A 323 9.18 -5.81 -11.12
C LEU A 323 9.59 -4.34 -11.17
N CYS A 324 9.96 -3.75 -10.03
CA CYS A 324 10.49 -2.38 -9.97
C CYS A 324 11.78 -2.24 -10.82
N SER A 325 12.68 -3.24 -10.75
CA SER A 325 13.91 -3.25 -11.58
C SER A 325 13.64 -3.36 -13.08
N LEU A 326 12.42 -3.75 -13.48
CA LEU A 326 11.95 -3.79 -14.87
C LEU A 326 11.18 -2.53 -15.28
N GLY A 327 11.21 -1.48 -14.45
CA GLY A 327 10.54 -0.23 -14.76
C GLY A 327 9.03 -0.25 -14.50
N GLN A 328 8.51 -1.24 -13.75
CA GLN A 328 7.06 -1.45 -13.62
C GLN A 328 6.48 -0.81 -12.35
N THR A 329 5.27 -0.27 -12.48
CA THR A 329 4.45 0.13 -11.33
C THR A 329 3.79 -1.11 -10.73
N VAL A 330 3.94 -1.31 -9.43
CA VAL A 330 3.47 -2.51 -8.73
C VAL A 330 2.38 -2.15 -7.74
N MET A 331 1.27 -2.88 -7.76
CA MET A 331 0.21 -2.79 -6.76
C MET A 331 0.14 -4.07 -5.94
N ILE A 332 0.05 -3.93 -4.62
CA ILE A 332 -0.36 -5.03 -3.74
C ILE A 332 -1.80 -4.80 -3.36
N SER A 333 -2.62 -5.84 -3.42
CA SER A 333 -4.02 -5.74 -3.03
C SER A 333 -4.48 -6.92 -2.17
N ASN A 334 -5.55 -6.70 -1.42
CA ASN A 334 -6.36 -7.78 -0.83
C ASN A 334 -7.58 -8.12 -1.71
N PHE A 335 -7.50 -7.86 -3.02
CA PHE A 335 -8.59 -8.11 -3.97
C PHE A 335 -8.53 -9.54 -4.50
N GLN A 336 -9.23 -10.44 -3.82
CA GLN A 336 -9.39 -11.80 -4.31
C GLN A 336 -10.11 -11.82 -5.67
N GLU A 337 -11.20 -11.06 -5.80
CA GLU A 337 -12.03 -11.00 -6.99
C GLU A 337 -11.61 -9.86 -7.94
N TYR A 338 -11.74 -10.09 -9.26
CA TYR A 338 -11.40 -9.08 -10.26
C TYR A 338 -12.35 -7.87 -10.26
N TYR A 339 -13.62 -8.04 -9.87
CA TYR A 339 -14.53 -6.89 -9.81
C TYR A 339 -14.09 -5.88 -8.75
N ARG A 340 -13.45 -6.33 -7.65
CA ARG A 340 -12.98 -5.43 -6.58
C ARG A 340 -11.83 -4.53 -7.04
N VAL A 341 -10.91 -5.04 -7.87
CA VAL A 341 -9.83 -4.20 -8.42
C VAL A 341 -10.39 -3.15 -9.39
N VAL A 342 -11.39 -3.51 -10.20
CA VAL A 342 -12.07 -2.56 -11.09
C VAL A 342 -12.86 -1.51 -10.30
N GLU A 343 -13.58 -1.91 -9.26
CA GLU A 343 -14.26 -0.96 -8.36
C GLU A 343 -13.26 -0.04 -7.66
N TYR A 344 -12.09 -0.56 -7.24
CA TYR A 344 -11.04 0.24 -6.64
C TYR A 344 -10.52 1.31 -7.61
N PHE A 345 -10.16 0.94 -8.84
CA PHE A 345 -9.71 1.90 -9.85
C PHE A 345 -10.80 2.92 -10.23
N ALA A 346 -12.06 2.49 -10.26
CA ALA A 346 -13.20 3.34 -10.57
C ALA A 346 -13.43 4.46 -9.53
N LYS A 347 -12.86 4.34 -8.33
CA LYS A 347 -12.85 5.43 -7.33
C LYS A 347 -11.98 6.62 -7.77
N TYR A 348 -11.02 6.42 -8.67
CA TYR A 348 -10.00 7.42 -9.03
C TYR A 348 -10.08 7.89 -10.48
N THR A 349 -10.58 7.05 -11.39
CA THR A 349 -10.69 7.39 -12.82
C THR A 349 -11.99 6.90 -13.43
N LYS A 350 -12.49 7.67 -14.39
CA LYS A 350 -13.59 7.28 -15.29
C LYS A 350 -13.09 6.90 -16.69
N ALA A 351 -11.77 6.95 -16.90
CA ALA A 351 -11.16 6.61 -18.17
C ALA A 351 -11.16 5.08 -18.40
N ARG A 352 -10.68 4.65 -19.57
CA ARG A 352 -10.80 3.26 -20.00
C ARG A 352 -9.93 2.35 -19.15
N MET A 353 -10.42 1.13 -18.92
CA MET A 353 -9.72 0.10 -18.16
C MET A 353 -9.49 -1.15 -19.02
N GLY A 354 -8.35 -1.80 -18.81
CA GLY A 354 -7.97 -3.07 -19.39
C GLY A 354 -7.53 -4.04 -18.30
N LEU A 355 -7.95 -5.30 -18.39
CA LEU A 355 -7.38 -6.39 -17.61
C LEU A 355 -6.71 -7.37 -18.56
N ALA A 356 -5.42 -7.64 -18.36
CA ALA A 356 -4.71 -8.66 -19.13
C ALA A 356 -4.52 -9.92 -18.28
N MET A 357 -4.92 -11.07 -18.81
CA MET A 357 -4.89 -12.34 -18.08
C MET A 357 -4.82 -13.56 -19.01
N GLY A 358 -4.39 -14.70 -18.47
CA GLY A 358 -4.47 -15.98 -19.18
C GLY A 358 -5.87 -16.62 -19.10
N VAL A 359 -6.15 -17.58 -19.98
CA VAL A 359 -7.39 -18.36 -19.98
C VAL A 359 -7.67 -19.03 -18.63
N ASN A 360 -6.65 -19.55 -17.97
CA ASN A 360 -6.77 -20.14 -16.63
C ASN A 360 -7.42 -19.16 -15.62
N ASN A 361 -6.94 -17.92 -15.58
CA ASN A 361 -7.47 -16.89 -14.69
C ASN A 361 -8.90 -16.53 -15.05
N LEU A 362 -9.23 -16.48 -16.35
CA LEU A 362 -10.60 -16.20 -16.79
C LEU A 362 -11.56 -17.31 -16.35
N ILE A 363 -11.16 -18.59 -16.44
CA ILE A 363 -11.96 -19.72 -15.94
C ILE A 363 -12.21 -19.58 -14.43
N GLU A 364 -11.23 -19.15 -13.65
CA GLU A 364 -11.41 -18.92 -12.21
C GLU A 364 -12.43 -17.80 -11.90
N ILE A 365 -12.55 -16.76 -12.74
CA ILE A 365 -13.57 -15.71 -12.59
C ILE A 365 -14.98 -16.30 -12.63
N PHE A 366 -15.16 -17.43 -13.33
CA PHE A 366 -16.45 -18.11 -13.48
C PHE A 366 -16.80 -19.05 -12.32
N ASP A 367 -15.94 -19.21 -11.32
CA ASP A 367 -16.20 -20.07 -10.16
C ASP A 367 -17.15 -19.41 -9.15
N GLU A 368 -18.39 -19.91 -9.07
CA GLU A 368 -19.45 -19.40 -8.19
C GLU A 368 -19.06 -19.37 -6.70
N LYS A 369 -18.07 -20.18 -6.26
CA LYS A 369 -17.67 -20.23 -4.85
C LYS A 369 -17.17 -18.86 -4.35
N TYR A 370 -16.59 -18.05 -5.22
CA TYR A 370 -16.07 -16.72 -4.87
C TYR A 370 -17.18 -15.70 -4.63
N TYR A 371 -18.42 -15.95 -5.06
CA TYR A 371 -19.49 -14.96 -5.03
C TYR A 371 -20.63 -15.30 -4.07
N ARG A 372 -20.50 -16.35 -3.25
CA ARG A 372 -21.55 -16.76 -2.30
C ARG A 372 -21.89 -15.71 -1.23
N HIS A 373 -20.98 -14.76 -1.01
CA HIS A 373 -21.18 -13.65 -0.07
C HIS A 373 -21.97 -12.48 -0.67
N LEU A 374 -22.20 -12.47 -1.99
CA LEU A 374 -22.97 -11.45 -2.70
C LEU A 374 -24.43 -11.88 -2.83
N SER A 375 -25.37 -10.98 -2.55
CA SER A 375 -26.80 -11.27 -2.64
C SER A 375 -27.22 -11.65 -4.06
N GLY A 376 -26.65 -11.02 -5.09
CA GLY A 376 -26.88 -11.39 -6.50
C GLY A 376 -25.87 -12.40 -7.07
N GLY A 377 -25.02 -13.00 -6.24
CA GLY A 377 -24.04 -14.00 -6.63
C GLY A 377 -23.14 -13.56 -7.79
N ILE A 378 -22.89 -14.49 -8.73
CA ILE A 378 -22.02 -14.25 -9.89
C ILE A 378 -22.57 -13.15 -10.83
N LEU A 379 -23.90 -12.98 -10.93
CA LEU A 379 -24.49 -11.95 -11.77
C LEU A 379 -24.19 -10.54 -11.24
N GLU A 380 -24.23 -10.35 -9.92
CA GLU A 380 -23.84 -9.09 -9.29
C GLU A 380 -22.36 -8.78 -9.54
N ALA A 381 -21.48 -9.77 -9.37
CA ALA A 381 -20.04 -9.62 -9.61
C ALA A 381 -19.72 -9.25 -11.07
N PHE A 382 -20.35 -9.92 -12.03
CA PHE A 382 -20.17 -9.64 -13.45
C PHE A 382 -20.77 -8.30 -13.86
N GLY A 383 -21.92 -7.94 -13.27
CA GLY A 383 -22.48 -6.61 -13.36
C GLY A 383 -21.44 -5.57 -12.95
N LYS A 384 -20.87 -5.69 -11.75
CA LYS A 384 -19.82 -4.78 -11.26
C LYS A 384 -18.57 -4.75 -12.16
N LEU A 385 -18.10 -5.91 -12.62
CA LEU A 385 -16.91 -6.05 -13.44
C LEU A 385 -17.06 -5.37 -14.81
N PHE A 386 -18.19 -5.60 -15.50
CA PHE A 386 -18.40 -5.17 -16.89
C PHE A 386 -19.32 -3.96 -17.05
N TYR A 387 -19.92 -3.45 -15.96
CA TYR A 387 -20.71 -2.21 -15.96
C TYR A 387 -19.89 -1.00 -16.46
N ARG A 388 -18.58 -1.04 -16.28
CA ARG A 388 -17.66 0.01 -16.70
C ARG A 388 -17.09 -0.25 -18.09
N ASP A 389 -16.34 0.74 -18.52
CA ASP A 389 -15.64 0.74 -19.77
C ASP A 389 -14.34 -0.11 -19.71
N LEU A 390 -14.55 -1.40 -19.49
CA LEU A 390 -13.54 -2.42 -19.30
C LEU A 390 -13.43 -3.33 -20.53
N LYS A 391 -12.19 -3.70 -20.89
CA LYS A 391 -11.87 -4.81 -21.78
C LYS A 391 -10.93 -5.81 -21.11
N VAL A 392 -11.16 -7.09 -21.38
CA VAL A 392 -10.28 -8.19 -20.98
C VAL A 392 -9.46 -8.63 -22.18
N TYR A 393 -8.13 -8.57 -22.07
CA TYR A 393 -7.18 -9.09 -23.04
C TYR A 393 -6.76 -10.48 -22.61
N LEU A 394 -7.16 -11.48 -23.38
CA LEU A 394 -7.05 -12.88 -23.03
C LEU A 394 -5.87 -13.53 -23.73
N TYR A 395 -4.90 -13.97 -22.96
CA TYR A 395 -3.76 -14.71 -23.46
C TYR A 395 -4.08 -16.21 -23.51
N PRO A 396 -3.81 -16.89 -24.63
CA PRO A 396 -4.16 -18.29 -24.78
C PRO A 396 -3.33 -19.17 -23.83
N MET A 397 -3.82 -20.38 -23.60
CA MET A 397 -3.18 -21.36 -22.74
C MET A 397 -3.03 -22.68 -23.51
N LEU A 398 -1.90 -23.36 -23.32
CA LEU A 398 -1.75 -24.74 -23.76
C LEU A 398 -2.36 -25.66 -22.70
N ASP A 399 -3.31 -26.51 -23.08
CA ASP A 399 -3.92 -27.48 -22.18
C ASP A 399 -3.03 -28.73 -21.99
N GLU A 400 -3.45 -29.64 -21.10
CA GLU A 400 -2.73 -30.89 -20.81
C GLU A 400 -2.60 -31.83 -22.02
N ASN A 401 -3.44 -31.65 -23.06
CA ASN A 401 -3.41 -32.43 -24.29
C ASN A 401 -2.58 -31.75 -25.40
N GLY A 402 -1.93 -30.62 -25.11
CA GLY A 402 -1.20 -29.83 -26.10
C GLY A 402 -2.11 -29.02 -27.03
N ILE A 403 -3.38 -28.82 -26.67
CA ILE A 403 -4.34 -28.03 -27.44
C ILE A 403 -4.35 -26.60 -26.93
N ILE A 404 -4.22 -25.65 -27.84
CA ILE A 404 -4.31 -24.23 -27.52
C ILE A 404 -5.76 -23.86 -27.25
N THR A 405 -6.02 -23.38 -26.05
CA THR A 405 -7.31 -22.87 -25.60
C THR A 405 -7.31 -21.33 -25.63
N ASN A 406 -8.35 -20.74 -26.19
CA ASN A 406 -8.57 -19.28 -26.27
C ASN A 406 -10.01 -18.91 -25.89
N SER A 407 -10.45 -17.68 -26.18
CA SER A 407 -11.81 -17.24 -25.90
C SER A 407 -12.89 -18.06 -26.62
N GLU A 408 -12.61 -18.73 -27.75
CA GLU A 408 -13.57 -19.54 -28.50
C GLU A 408 -13.69 -20.97 -27.95
N THR A 409 -12.57 -21.54 -27.49
CA THR A 409 -12.48 -22.97 -27.16
C THR A 409 -12.50 -23.28 -25.66
N LEU A 410 -12.44 -22.25 -24.79
CA LEU A 410 -12.48 -22.48 -23.34
C LEU A 410 -13.75 -23.23 -22.89
N LYS A 411 -13.55 -24.16 -21.95
CA LYS A 411 -14.62 -24.94 -21.34
C LYS A 411 -15.08 -24.24 -20.06
N ILE A 412 -16.29 -23.72 -20.09
CA ILE A 412 -16.95 -23.11 -18.93
C ILE A 412 -18.19 -23.90 -18.54
N HIS A 413 -18.57 -23.82 -17.26
CA HIS A 413 -19.72 -24.54 -16.75
C HIS A 413 -21.01 -24.12 -17.50
N PRO A 414 -21.92 -25.06 -17.86
CA PRO A 414 -23.06 -24.77 -18.72
C PRO A 414 -23.95 -23.60 -18.24
N ARG A 415 -24.09 -23.43 -16.92
CA ARG A 415 -24.93 -22.37 -16.32
C ARG A 415 -24.45 -20.93 -16.60
N ILE A 416 -23.17 -20.77 -16.89
CA ILE A 416 -22.51 -19.47 -17.11
C ILE A 416 -22.09 -19.28 -18.57
N LYS A 417 -22.33 -20.29 -19.42
CA LYS A 417 -21.98 -20.27 -20.83
C LYS A 417 -22.63 -19.11 -21.58
N GLU A 418 -23.91 -18.89 -21.37
CA GLU A 418 -24.64 -17.80 -22.05
C GLU A 418 -24.23 -16.42 -21.53
N LEU A 419 -23.89 -16.31 -20.24
CA LEU A 419 -23.35 -15.09 -19.66
C LEU A 419 -22.00 -14.72 -20.29
N TYR A 420 -21.11 -15.69 -20.44
CA TYR A 420 -19.82 -15.48 -21.11
C TYR A 420 -19.98 -15.06 -22.57
N LYS A 421 -20.81 -15.79 -23.34
CA LYS A 421 -21.10 -15.46 -24.74
C LYS A 421 -21.59 -14.03 -24.89
N PHE A 422 -22.46 -13.58 -24.00
CA PHE A 422 -22.95 -12.20 -23.99
C PHE A 422 -21.80 -11.19 -23.87
N PHE A 423 -20.87 -11.36 -22.93
CA PHE A 423 -19.74 -10.43 -22.77
C PHE A 423 -18.78 -10.47 -23.96
N LYS A 424 -18.51 -11.67 -24.48
CA LYS A 424 -17.68 -11.85 -25.66
C LYS A 424 -18.28 -11.18 -26.90
N PHE A 425 -19.56 -11.42 -27.17
CA PHE A 425 -20.29 -10.80 -28.27
C PHE A 425 -20.26 -9.27 -28.20
N ASN A 426 -20.30 -8.71 -26.99
CA ASN A 426 -20.19 -7.26 -26.76
C ASN A 426 -18.74 -6.73 -26.78
N GLY A 427 -17.76 -7.51 -27.22
CA GLY A 427 -16.37 -7.10 -27.36
C GLY A 427 -15.67 -6.81 -26.03
N LYS A 428 -16.17 -7.37 -24.91
CA LYS A 428 -15.57 -7.21 -23.58
C LYS A 428 -14.40 -8.15 -23.32
N VAL A 429 -14.31 -9.25 -24.07
CA VAL A 429 -13.20 -10.22 -24.04
C VAL A 429 -12.61 -10.29 -25.43
N VAL A 430 -11.31 -10.04 -25.55
CA VAL A 430 -10.57 -9.98 -26.81
C VAL A 430 -9.32 -10.85 -26.67
N ASP A 431 -9.10 -11.77 -27.61
CA ASP A 431 -7.91 -12.62 -27.60
C ASP A 431 -6.65 -11.84 -28.00
N ILE A 432 -5.53 -12.18 -27.35
CA ILE A 432 -4.19 -11.79 -27.78
C ILE A 432 -3.74 -12.81 -28.82
N GLU A 433 -3.78 -12.42 -30.10
CA GLU A 433 -3.45 -13.32 -31.22
C GLU A 433 -1.95 -13.38 -31.53
N ASN A 434 -1.23 -12.29 -31.28
CA ASN A 434 0.21 -12.20 -31.53
C ASN A 434 1.00 -12.68 -30.33
N TYR A 435 1.14 -14.00 -30.17
CA TYR A 435 1.92 -14.61 -29.08
C TYR A 435 2.94 -15.61 -29.61
N ASN A 436 3.97 -15.91 -28.82
CA ASN A 436 4.94 -16.96 -29.16
C ASN A 436 4.47 -18.31 -28.59
N PRO A 437 4.12 -19.31 -29.42
CA PRO A 437 3.65 -20.60 -28.94
C PRO A 437 4.65 -21.31 -28.02
N LYS A 438 5.96 -21.10 -28.21
CA LYS A 438 7.01 -21.68 -27.35
C LYS A 438 6.96 -21.16 -25.92
N ASN A 439 6.44 -19.96 -25.71
CA ASN A 439 6.32 -19.40 -24.37
C ASN A 439 5.16 -20.05 -23.60
N LEU A 440 4.16 -20.65 -24.26
CA LEU A 440 3.01 -21.28 -23.59
C LEU A 440 3.40 -22.45 -22.67
N GLU A 441 4.57 -23.06 -22.89
CA GLU A 441 5.12 -24.15 -22.07
C GLU A 441 5.89 -23.64 -20.83
N VAL A 442 6.03 -22.32 -20.66
CA VAL A 442 6.82 -21.75 -19.57
C VAL A 442 5.97 -21.51 -18.33
N PHE A 443 6.19 -22.32 -17.28
CA PHE A 443 5.51 -22.19 -15.99
C PHE A 443 6.40 -21.60 -14.90
N SER A 444 5.93 -20.54 -14.23
CA SER A 444 6.72 -19.85 -13.18
C SER A 444 7.07 -20.78 -12.00
N ARG A 445 6.20 -21.76 -11.69
CA ARG A 445 6.43 -22.76 -10.63
C ARG A 445 7.64 -23.65 -10.94
N GLU A 446 7.81 -24.04 -12.20
CA GLU A 446 8.94 -24.86 -12.63
C GLU A 446 10.24 -24.06 -12.58
N VAL A 447 10.20 -22.83 -13.10
CA VAL A 447 11.33 -21.88 -13.03
C VAL A 447 11.77 -21.67 -11.57
N LEU A 448 10.83 -21.43 -10.66
CA LEU A 448 11.14 -21.26 -9.23
C LEU A 448 11.83 -22.51 -8.65
N LYS A 449 11.30 -23.70 -8.95
CA LYS A 449 11.89 -24.97 -8.51
C LYS A 449 13.31 -25.14 -9.08
N MET A 450 13.54 -24.77 -10.34
CA MET A 450 14.87 -24.81 -10.95
C MET A 450 15.84 -23.86 -10.27
N ILE A 451 15.42 -22.62 -9.97
CA ILE A 451 16.23 -21.63 -9.25
C ILE A 451 16.63 -22.17 -7.86
N GLY A 452 15.65 -22.60 -7.06
CA GLY A 452 15.92 -23.10 -5.71
C GLY A 452 16.74 -24.39 -5.67
N GLN A 453 16.69 -25.22 -6.72
CA GLN A 453 17.50 -26.44 -6.85
C GLN A 453 18.85 -26.21 -7.54
N SER A 454 19.15 -24.97 -7.95
CA SER A 454 20.32 -24.62 -8.76
C SER A 454 20.44 -25.47 -10.04
N LYS A 455 19.31 -25.76 -10.70
CA LYS A 455 19.29 -26.43 -12.00
C LYS A 455 19.53 -25.41 -13.12
N PRO A 456 20.34 -25.71 -14.15
CA PRO A 456 20.53 -24.82 -15.30
C PRO A 456 19.31 -24.80 -16.24
N GLY A 457 19.20 -23.77 -17.09
CA GLY A 457 18.27 -23.73 -18.24
C GLY A 457 17.08 -22.80 -18.07
N TRP A 458 16.75 -22.41 -16.85
CA TRP A 458 15.65 -21.49 -16.55
C TRP A 458 15.90 -20.08 -17.06
N GLU A 459 17.16 -19.69 -17.31
CA GLU A 459 17.51 -18.36 -17.80
C GLU A 459 16.86 -18.07 -19.16
N SER A 460 16.70 -19.09 -19.99
CA SER A 460 16.05 -18.99 -21.31
C SER A 460 14.54 -18.82 -21.24
N MET A 461 13.92 -19.13 -20.10
CA MET A 461 12.48 -19.00 -19.84
C MET A 461 12.10 -17.60 -19.34
N LEU A 462 13.11 -16.79 -18.99
CA LEU A 462 12.93 -15.44 -18.46
C LEU A 462 13.21 -14.37 -19.52
N PRO A 463 12.62 -13.17 -19.36
CA PRO A 463 12.97 -12.02 -20.19
C PRO A 463 14.45 -11.68 -20.08
N THR A 464 15.01 -11.07 -21.13
CA THR A 464 16.42 -10.67 -21.18
C THR A 464 16.78 -9.81 -19.96
N GLY A 465 17.90 -10.13 -19.30
CA GLY A 465 18.39 -9.40 -18.14
C GLY A 465 17.78 -9.83 -16.79
N VAL A 466 16.60 -10.44 -16.76
CA VAL A 466 15.94 -10.90 -15.52
C VAL A 466 16.81 -11.93 -14.78
N ALA A 467 17.37 -12.90 -15.50
CA ALA A 467 18.25 -13.89 -14.90
C ALA A 467 19.48 -13.26 -14.21
N THR A 468 20.06 -12.22 -14.83
CA THR A 468 21.17 -11.47 -14.25
C THR A 468 20.76 -10.75 -12.97
N ILE A 469 19.57 -10.16 -12.94
CA ILE A 469 19.02 -9.49 -11.74
C ILE A 469 18.83 -10.51 -10.61
N ILE A 470 18.19 -11.66 -10.90
CA ILE A 470 17.96 -12.73 -9.92
C ILE A 470 19.29 -13.22 -9.33
N LYS A 471 20.28 -13.51 -10.18
CA LYS A 471 21.60 -13.97 -9.75
C LYS A 471 22.34 -12.92 -8.91
N LYS A 472 22.39 -11.67 -9.36
CA LYS A 472 23.09 -10.57 -8.70
C LYS A 472 22.48 -10.24 -7.33
N LYS A 473 21.15 -10.25 -7.24
CA LYS A 473 20.41 -9.87 -6.03
C LYS A 473 20.03 -11.06 -5.15
N LYS A 474 20.38 -12.30 -5.54
CA LYS A 474 20.08 -13.54 -4.80
C LYS A 474 18.58 -13.72 -4.51
N LEU A 475 17.74 -13.39 -5.48
CA LEU A 475 16.29 -13.46 -5.36
C LEU A 475 15.78 -14.90 -5.49
N PHE A 476 14.58 -15.18 -4.99
CA PHE A 476 13.87 -16.46 -5.13
C PHE A 476 14.66 -17.67 -4.63
N GLY A 477 15.51 -17.46 -3.63
CA GLY A 477 16.34 -18.52 -3.05
C GLY A 477 17.54 -18.93 -3.90
N TYR A 478 17.95 -18.13 -4.89
CA TYR A 478 19.16 -18.39 -5.65
C TYR A 478 20.41 -18.35 -4.75
N ASP A 479 21.14 -19.47 -4.71
CA ASP A 479 22.41 -19.60 -4.00
C ASP A 479 23.54 -19.97 -4.98
N PRO A 480 24.54 -19.08 -5.20
CA PRO A 480 25.66 -19.38 -6.09
C PRO A 480 26.57 -20.51 -5.57
N ASN A 481 26.55 -20.81 -4.26
CA ASN A 481 27.47 -21.79 -3.66
C ASN A 481 27.04 -23.23 -3.91
N VAL A 482 25.73 -23.49 -4.04
CA VAL A 482 25.18 -24.84 -4.32
C VAL A 482 25.61 -25.35 -5.70
N LEU A 483 25.89 -24.45 -6.65
CA LEU A 483 26.43 -24.80 -7.98
C LEU A 483 27.92 -25.19 -7.91
N LEU A 484 28.69 -24.57 -7.02
CA LEU A 484 30.12 -24.85 -6.86
C LEU A 484 30.36 -26.20 -6.18
N GLU A 485 29.55 -26.55 -5.18
CA GLU A 485 29.65 -27.86 -4.51
C GLU A 485 29.27 -29.03 -5.43
N LYS A 486 28.26 -28.85 -6.31
CA LYS A 486 27.86 -29.89 -7.29
C LYS A 486 28.82 -30.07 -8.45
N ASN A 487 29.62 -29.06 -8.79
CA ASN A 487 30.67 -29.15 -9.81
C ASN A 487 32.03 -29.59 -9.23
N SER A 488 32.13 -29.69 -7.90
CA SER A 488 33.32 -30.15 -7.17
C SER A 488 33.19 -31.60 -6.66
N GLN A 489 32.05 -32.25 -6.93
CA GLN A 489 31.79 -33.69 -6.82
C GLN A 489 31.68 -34.27 -8.22
#